data_AF-A0A7C3LTG7-F1
#
_entry.id   AF-A0A7C3LTG7-F1
#
_cell.length_a   1.000
_cell.length_b   1.000
_cell.length_c   1.000
_cell.angle_alpha   90.00
_cell.angle_beta   90.00
_cell.angle_gamma   90.00
#
_symmetry.space_group_name_H-M   'P 1'
#
loop_
_entity.id
_entity.type
_entity.pdbx_description
1 polymer ?
#
loop_
_entity_poly.entity_id
_entity_poly.type
_entity_poly.pdbx_seq_one_letter_code
_entity_poly.pdbx_strand_id
1 'polypeptide(L)'
;MENTIKKSVAVLLAHIIKMDDRDVEKEAPLFCKLMKQDFDCDPKEAEGFLHKAVQEEYNLDEHLSIINDALCHDQLSKMHIMEQFNHIIYSGKFTDKDYEEFEKIKNRLFTCEQ
;
A
#
# COMPACT_ATOMS: atom_id res chain seq x y z
N MET A 1 1.32 -12.04 -9.01
CA MET A 1 1.81 -11.75 -7.64
C MET A 1 1.12 -12.68 -6.64
N GLU A 2 1.83 -13.23 -5.65
CA GLU A 2 1.22 -14.11 -4.64
C GLU A 2 0.24 -13.36 -3.74
N ASN A 3 -0.76 -14.07 -3.21
CA ASN A 3 -1.82 -13.46 -2.41
C ASN A 3 -1.29 -12.75 -1.14
N THR A 4 -0.26 -13.32 -0.50
CA THR A 4 0.38 -12.72 0.69
C THR A 4 1.02 -11.37 0.36
N ILE A 5 1.63 -11.23 -0.82
CA ILE A 5 2.23 -9.98 -1.28
C ILE A 5 1.12 -8.99 -1.62
N LYS A 6 0.06 -9.42 -2.34
CA LYS A 6 -1.10 -8.56 -2.65
C LYS A 6 -1.75 -8.00 -1.37
N LYS A 7 -1.95 -8.85 -0.35
CA LYS A 7 -2.46 -8.41 0.96
C LYS A 7 -1.53 -7.37 1.59
N SER A 8 -0.22 -7.59 1.55
CA SER A 8 0.75 -6.68 2.15
C SER A 8 0.80 -5.33 1.44
N VAL A 9 0.75 -5.32 0.10
CA VAL A 9 0.62 -4.11 -0.71
C VAL A 9 -0.71 -3.40 -0.41
N ALA A 10 -1.80 -4.15 -0.28
CA ALA A 10 -3.10 -3.58 0.07
C ALA A 10 -3.09 -2.89 1.44
N VAL A 11 -2.47 -3.52 2.45
CA VAL A 11 -2.29 -2.92 3.79
C VAL A 11 -1.45 -1.65 3.72
N LEU A 12 -0.36 -1.66 2.93
CA LEU A 12 0.46 -0.48 2.68
C LEU A 12 -0.34 0.67 2.07
N LEU A 13 -1.09 0.42 0.99
CA LEU A 13 -1.90 1.46 0.34
C LEU A 13 -3.03 1.95 1.26
N ALA A 14 -3.64 1.06 2.04
CA ALA A 14 -4.67 1.41 3.01
C ALA A 14 -4.14 2.16 4.24
N HIS A 15 -2.81 2.16 4.44
CA HIS A 15 -2.19 2.80 5.60
C HIS A 15 -2.52 4.28 5.69
N ILE A 16 -2.40 5.00 4.57
CA ILE A 16 -2.70 6.43 4.49
C ILE A 16 -4.20 6.69 4.71
N ILE A 17 -5.06 5.87 4.10
CA ILE A 17 -6.53 5.98 4.28
C ILE A 17 -6.91 5.85 5.76
N LYS A 18 -6.30 4.91 6.47
CA LYS A 18 -6.51 4.73 7.92
C LYS A 18 -5.88 5.83 8.75
N MET A 19 -4.65 6.23 8.44
CA MET A 19 -3.91 7.25 9.18
C MET A 19 -4.62 8.60 9.17
N ASP A 20 -5.24 8.93 8.04
CA ASP A 20 -5.95 10.19 7.81
C ASP A 20 -7.45 10.12 8.13
N ASP A 21 -7.95 9.00 8.65
CA ASP A 21 -9.37 8.73 8.93
C ASP A 21 -10.28 9.06 7.71
N ARG A 22 -9.85 8.63 6.52
CA ARG A 22 -10.56 8.90 5.27
C ARG A 22 -11.78 7.99 5.13
N ASP A 23 -12.77 8.48 4.40
CA ASP A 23 -13.98 7.73 4.08
C ASP A 23 -13.67 6.54 3.15
N VAL A 24 -13.73 5.34 3.71
CA VAL A 24 -13.41 4.08 3.01
C VAL A 24 -14.23 3.91 1.73
N GLU A 25 -15.53 4.25 1.77
CA GLU A 25 -16.43 4.09 0.63
C GLU A 25 -16.07 5.03 -0.52
N LYS A 26 -15.51 6.21 -0.19
CA LYS A 26 -15.04 7.16 -1.20
C LYS A 26 -13.70 6.77 -1.80
N GLU A 27 -12.80 6.19 -1.01
CA GLU A 27 -11.46 5.79 -1.47
C GLU A 27 -11.47 4.41 -2.15
N ALA A 28 -12.43 3.53 -1.85
CA ALA A 28 -12.51 2.18 -2.39
C ALA A 28 -12.44 2.10 -3.93
N PRO A 29 -13.14 2.94 -4.73
CA PRO A 29 -13.04 2.89 -6.18
C PRO A 29 -11.63 3.18 -6.70
N LEU A 30 -10.92 4.15 -6.10
CA LEU A 30 -9.55 4.46 -6.46
C LEU A 30 -8.64 3.31 -6.03
N PHE A 31 -8.73 2.89 -4.78
CA PHE A 31 -7.95 1.79 -4.23
C PHE A 31 -8.04 0.51 -5.08
N CYS A 32 -9.25 0.07 -5.40
CA CYS A 32 -9.48 -1.12 -6.21
C CYS A 32 -8.93 -0.97 -7.64
N LYS A 33 -8.99 0.24 -8.21
CA LYS A 33 -8.38 0.52 -9.51
C LYS A 33 -6.87 0.36 -9.46
N LEU A 34 -6.19 0.94 -8.47
CA LEU A 34 -4.73 0.85 -8.34
C LEU A 34 -4.29 -0.60 -8.10
N MET A 35 -5.02 -1.32 -7.24
CA MET A 35 -4.80 -2.74 -6.97
C MET A 35 -4.94 -3.63 -8.20
N LYS A 36 -5.86 -3.28 -9.12
CA LYS A 36 -6.04 -4.00 -10.37
C LYS A 36 -4.97 -3.70 -11.41
N GLN A 37 -4.54 -2.44 -11.53
CA GLN A 37 -3.63 -2.00 -12.60
C GLN A 37 -2.24 -2.65 -12.49
N ASP A 38 -1.64 -2.62 -11.30
CA ASP A 38 -0.24 -3.03 -11.14
C ASP A 38 -0.07 -4.38 -10.42
N PHE A 39 -1.11 -4.85 -9.73
CA PHE A 39 -1.04 -6.05 -8.89
C PHE A 39 -1.99 -7.17 -9.30
N ASP A 40 -2.74 -6.98 -10.39
CA ASP A 40 -3.72 -7.95 -10.92
C ASP A 40 -4.65 -8.49 -9.82
N CYS A 41 -5.08 -7.61 -8.92
CA CYS A 41 -5.98 -7.94 -7.82
C CYS A 41 -7.43 -7.73 -8.27
N ASP A 42 -8.32 -8.67 -7.91
CA ASP A 42 -9.73 -8.53 -8.21
C ASP A 42 -10.33 -7.39 -7.38
N PRO A 43 -11.21 -6.53 -7.94
CA PRO A 43 -11.80 -5.42 -7.20
C PRO A 43 -12.51 -5.84 -5.90
N LYS A 44 -13.16 -7.01 -5.85
CA LYS A 44 -13.82 -7.48 -4.62
C LYS A 44 -12.82 -7.95 -3.58
N GLU A 45 -11.72 -8.55 -4.04
CA GLU A 45 -10.60 -8.95 -3.18
C GLU A 45 -9.90 -7.71 -2.59
N ALA A 46 -9.62 -6.71 -3.42
CA ALA A 46 -9.02 -5.44 -3.03
C ALA A 46 -9.88 -4.69 -2.00
N GLU A 47 -11.19 -4.57 -2.25
CA GLU A 47 -12.15 -3.96 -1.33
C GLU A 47 -12.15 -4.71 0.02
N GLY A 48 -12.15 -6.05 -0.02
CA GLY A 48 -12.04 -6.87 1.19
C GLY A 48 -10.76 -6.63 1.98
N PHE A 49 -9.62 -6.39 1.32
CA PHE A 49 -8.39 -6.00 2.00
C PHE A 49 -8.45 -4.60 2.59
N LEU A 50 -9.04 -3.64 1.87
CA LEU A 50 -9.19 -2.27 2.35
C LEU A 50 -10.00 -2.22 3.65
N HIS A 51 -11.18 -2.85 3.66
CA HIS A 51 -12.03 -2.90 4.86
C HIS A 51 -11.30 -3.54 6.05
N LYS A 52 -10.60 -4.66 5.81
CA LYS A 52 -9.83 -5.34 6.86
C LYS A 52 -8.69 -4.48 7.38
N ALA A 53 -7.91 -3.85 6.51
CA ALA A 53 -6.80 -2.99 6.93
C ALA A 53 -7.28 -1.79 7.75
N VAL A 54 -8.40 -1.17 7.38
CA VAL A 54 -8.96 -0.06 8.14
C VAL A 54 -9.53 -0.51 9.49
N GLN A 55 -10.23 -1.64 9.55
CA GLN A 55 -10.92 -2.13 10.76
C GLN A 55 -10.00 -2.88 11.75
N GLU A 56 -9.02 -3.62 11.25
CA GLU A 56 -8.13 -4.48 12.05
C GLU A 56 -6.81 -3.77 12.35
N GLU A 57 -6.17 -4.10 13.48
CA GLU A 57 -4.79 -3.72 13.72
C GLU A 57 -3.86 -4.49 12.78
N TYR A 58 -2.83 -3.81 12.28
CA TYR A 58 -1.81 -4.41 11.44
C TYR A 58 -0.44 -3.84 11.81
N ASN A 59 0.61 -4.63 11.56
CA ASN A 59 1.99 -4.19 11.67
C ASN A 59 2.51 -3.82 10.27
N LEU A 60 2.67 -2.51 10.01
CA LEU A 60 3.16 -2.04 8.72
C LEU A 60 4.56 -2.56 8.41
N ASP A 61 5.44 -2.66 9.41
CA ASP A 61 6.83 -3.10 9.24
C ASP A 61 6.90 -4.58 8.83
N GLU A 62 6.00 -5.42 9.33
CA GLU A 62 5.87 -6.82 8.89
C GLU A 62 5.46 -6.90 7.42
N HIS A 63 4.45 -6.12 7.01
CA HIS A 63 4.01 -6.09 5.62
C HIS A 63 5.06 -5.53 4.67
N LEU A 64 5.79 -4.49 5.08
CA LEU A 64 6.93 -3.96 4.32
C LEU A 64 8.03 -5.00 4.18
N SER A 65 8.31 -5.79 5.21
CA SER A 65 9.30 -6.87 5.16
C SER A 65 8.88 -7.97 4.18
N ILE A 66 7.61 -8.40 4.22
CA ILE A 66 7.06 -9.38 3.25
C ILE A 66 7.21 -8.89 1.81
N ILE A 67 6.87 -7.62 1.55
CA ILE A 67 7.01 -7.03 0.21
C ILE A 67 8.49 -6.97 -0.19
N ASN A 68 9.35 -6.52 0.71
CA ASN A 68 10.77 -6.35 0.43
C ASN A 68 11.46 -7.68 0.15
N ASP A 69 11.17 -8.73 0.92
CA ASP A 69 11.71 -10.07 0.73
C ASP A 69 11.27 -10.65 -0.61
N ALA A 70 9.98 -10.54 -0.92
CA ALA A 70 9.42 -11.08 -2.16
C ALA A 70 9.89 -10.33 -3.41
N LEU A 71 10.13 -9.02 -3.30
CA LEU A 71 10.48 -8.15 -4.42
C LEU A 71 11.93 -7.64 -4.33
N CYS A 72 12.81 -8.29 -3.56
CA CYS A 72 14.13 -7.71 -3.26
C CYS A 72 14.89 -7.30 -4.52
N HIS A 73 14.86 -8.16 -5.54
CA HIS A 73 15.51 -7.94 -6.84
C HIS A 73 14.57 -7.34 -7.91
N ASP A 74 13.29 -7.12 -7.59
CA ASP A 74 12.29 -6.56 -8.49
C ASP A 74 12.04 -5.08 -8.18
N GLN A 75 13.00 -4.25 -8.61
CA GLN A 75 12.96 -2.81 -8.42
C GLN A 75 11.80 -2.15 -9.17
N LEU A 76 11.38 -2.71 -10.31
CA LEU A 76 10.28 -2.16 -11.10
C LEU A 76 8.95 -2.29 -10.35
N SER A 77 8.66 -3.47 -9.81
CA SER A 77 7.45 -3.67 -8.99
C SER A 77 7.47 -2.80 -7.74
N LYS A 78 8.63 -2.59 -7.10
CA LYS A 78 8.76 -1.66 -5.97
C LYS A 78 8.47 -0.20 -6.37
N MET A 79 8.91 0.23 -7.55
CA MET A 79 8.59 1.56 -8.08
C MET A 79 7.09 1.73 -8.35
N HIS A 80 6.43 0.72 -8.92
CA HIS A 80 4.97 0.75 -9.11
C HIS A 80 4.22 0.85 -7.77
N ILE A 81 4.66 0.11 -6.74
CA ILE A 81 4.10 0.25 -5.38
C ILE A 81 4.22 1.69 -4.87
N MET A 82 5.39 2.32 -5.01
CA MET A 82 5.58 3.71 -4.58
C MET A 82 4.72 4.69 -5.40
N GLU A 83 4.57 4.46 -6.70
CA GLU A 83 3.70 5.27 -7.57
C GLU A 83 2.24 5.20 -7.12
N GLN A 84 1.72 3.99 -6.88
CA GLN A 84 0.34 3.83 -6.39
C GLN A 84 0.14 4.36 -4.98
N PHE A 85 1.14 4.19 -4.10
CA PHE A 85 1.13 4.79 -2.77
C PHE A 85 1.05 6.31 -2.84
N ASN A 86 1.81 6.92 -3.75
CA ASN A 86 1.79 8.35 -4.01
C ASN A 86 0.42 8.83 -4.54
N HIS A 87 -0.23 8.05 -5.41
CA HIS A 87 -1.58 8.36 -5.89
C HIS A 87 -2.61 8.41 -4.76
N ILE A 88 -2.51 7.51 -3.76
CA ILE A 88 -3.36 7.55 -2.57
C ILE A 88 -3.04 8.77 -1.70
N ILE A 89 -1.77 9.11 -1.48
CA ILE A 89 -1.41 10.32 -0.74
C ILE A 89 -2.05 11.56 -1.36
N TYR A 90 -1.87 11.75 -2.67
CA TYR A 90 -2.39 12.90 -3.41
C TYR A 90 -3.91 12.87 -3.66
N SER A 91 -4.62 11.77 -3.41
CA SER A 91 -6.09 11.76 -3.47
C SER A 91 -6.72 12.57 -2.34
N GLY A 92 -5.99 12.72 -1.23
CA GLY A 92 -6.39 13.49 -0.06
C GLY A 92 -5.68 14.85 0.05
N LYS A 93 -5.73 15.43 1.25
CA LYS A 93 -5.02 16.67 1.55
C LYS A 93 -3.58 16.34 1.95
N PHE A 94 -2.62 16.71 1.10
CA PHE A 94 -1.19 16.52 1.37
C PHE A 94 -0.70 17.35 2.56
N THR A 95 0.06 16.71 3.45
CA THR A 95 0.68 17.30 4.64
C THR A 95 2.15 16.88 4.75
N ASP A 96 2.92 17.56 5.61
CA ASP A 96 4.31 17.19 5.89
C ASP A 96 4.43 15.76 6.45
N LYS A 97 3.42 15.29 7.18
CA LYS A 97 3.36 13.92 7.72
C LYS A 97 3.28 12.88 6.61
N ASP A 98 2.57 13.16 5.52
CA ASP A 98 2.49 12.26 4.36
C ASP A 98 3.84 12.11 3.67
N TYR A 99 4.60 13.21 3.60
CA TYR A 99 5.95 13.19 3.05
C TYR A 99 6.90 12.36 3.93
N GLU A 100 6.84 12.55 5.25
CA GLU A 100 7.64 11.75 6.20
C GLU A 100 7.32 10.25 6.09
N GLU A 101 6.03 9.89 6.01
CA GLU A 101 5.62 8.50 5.89
C GLU A 101 6.03 7.90 4.53
N PHE A 102 5.93 8.67 3.45
CA PHE A 102 6.43 8.27 2.13
C PHE A 102 7.93 7.97 2.15
N GLU A 103 8.75 8.87 2.70
CA GLU A 103 10.20 8.66 2.79
C GLU A 103 10.56 7.44 3.65
N LYS A 104 9.85 7.25 4.77
CA LYS A 104 10.03 6.07 5.64
C LYS A 104 9.73 4.77 4.91
N ILE A 105 8.58 4.68 4.23
CA ILE A 105 8.17 3.50 3.44
C ILE A 105 9.15 3.24 2.30
N LYS A 106 9.52 4.28 1.55
CA LYS A 106 10.51 4.18 0.47
C LYS A 106 11.83 3.60 0.98
N ASN A 107 12.37 4.15 2.07
CA ASN A 107 13.63 3.68 2.62
C ASN A 107 13.54 2.21 3.06
N ARG A 108 12.41 1.76 3.61
CA ARG A 108 12.23 0.35 4.00
C ARG A 108 12.08 -0.58 2.78
N LEU A 109 11.34 -0.18 1.75
CA LEU A 109 11.12 -0.99 0.54
C LEU A 109 12.39 -1.13 -0.31
N PHE A 110 13.29 -0.16 -0.28
CA PHE A 110 14.49 -0.16 -1.12
C PHE A 110 15.77 -0.59 -0.39
N THR A 111 15.68 -0.95 0.89
CA THR A 111 16.80 -1.51 1.65
C THR A 111 16.58 -3.02 1.80
N CYS A 112 17.15 -3.85 0.91
CA CYS A 112 17.17 -5.30 1.17
C CYS A 112 18.16 -5.58 2.30
N GLU A 113 17.68 -6.09 3.44
CA GLU A 113 18.54 -6.67 4.46
C GLU A 113 18.98 -8.06 3.95
N GLN A 114 20.29 -8.25 3.76
CA GLN A 114 20.90 -9.53 3.40
C GLN A 114 21.16 -10.39 4.63
#